data_AF-A0A8T1SLB6-F1
#
_entry.id   AF-A0A8T1SLB6-F1
#
_cell.length_a   1.000
_cell.length_b   1.000
_cell.length_c   1.000
_cell.angle_alpha   90.00
_cell.angle_beta   90.00
_cell.angle_gamma   90.00
#
_symmetry.space_group_name_H-M   'P 1'
#
loop_
_entity.id
_entity.type
_entity.pdbx_description
1 polymer ?
#
loop_
_entity_poly.entity_id
_entity_poly.type
_entity_poly.pdbx_seq_one_letter_code
_entity_poly.pdbx_strand_id
1 'polypeptide(L)'
;FAAMGFPNCGGAIDGTHIPILGPDHQASQYINRKGYFSMVLQALVDHKGPFTNINVGWPGKVHDTLVFRNSGLFRRLQEGIYFPDQKITVGDVEMPIVILGDPAYPLMPWLMKPY
;
A
#
# COMPACT_ATOMS: atom_id res chain seq x y z
N PHE A 1 -5.59 10.30 -10.86
CA PHE A 1 -5.22 11.34 -9.89
C PHE A 1 -4.88 12.67 -10.55
N ALA A 2 -4.56 12.72 -11.86
CA ALA A 2 -4.26 13.98 -12.56
C ALA A 2 -5.33 15.07 -12.40
N ALA A 3 -6.62 14.74 -12.53
CA ALA A 3 -7.72 15.68 -12.33
C ALA A 3 -7.83 16.21 -10.88
N MET A 4 -7.18 15.55 -9.91
CA MET A 4 -7.11 15.97 -8.50
C MET A 4 -5.83 16.77 -8.21
N GLY A 5 -5.07 17.16 -9.25
CA GLY A 5 -3.83 17.93 -9.11
C GLY A 5 -2.56 17.11 -8.91
N PHE A 6 -2.63 15.77 -8.92
CA PHE A 6 -1.46 14.90 -8.82
C PHE A 6 -1.33 14.02 -10.08
N PRO A 7 -0.66 14.53 -11.14
CA PRO A 7 -0.43 13.76 -12.36
C PRO A 7 0.52 12.58 -12.11
N ASN A 8 0.49 11.59 -12.99
CA ASN A 8 1.35 10.40 -12.96
C ASN A 8 1.31 9.57 -11.66
N CYS A 9 0.22 9.67 -10.89
CA CYS A 9 -0.07 8.75 -9.79
C CYS A 9 -0.97 7.59 -10.28
N GLY A 10 -0.48 6.37 -10.10
CA GLY A 10 -1.13 5.12 -10.50
C GLY A 10 -2.09 4.56 -9.44
N GLY A 11 -1.99 5.02 -8.19
CA GLY A 11 -2.87 4.56 -7.12
C GLY A 11 -2.49 5.09 -5.74
N ALA A 12 -3.40 4.92 -4.78
CA ALA A 12 -3.17 5.14 -3.36
C ALA A 12 -3.17 3.80 -2.62
N ILE A 13 -2.17 3.57 -1.78
CA ILE A 13 -1.99 2.36 -0.98
C ILE A 13 -2.27 2.65 0.49
N ASP A 14 -3.03 1.76 1.13
CA ASP A 14 -3.26 1.81 2.56
C ASP A 14 -3.52 0.41 3.14
N GLY A 15 -3.40 0.30 4.47
CA GLY A 15 -3.75 -0.87 5.26
C GLY A 15 -5.04 -0.66 6.05
N THR A 16 -5.85 -1.70 6.15
CA THR A 16 -7.05 -1.70 7.01
C THR A 16 -7.19 -3.01 7.77
N HIS A 17 -7.83 -2.95 8.93
CA HIS A 17 -8.07 -4.10 9.78
C HIS A 17 -9.45 -4.71 9.50
N ILE A 18 -9.46 -5.94 8.99
CA ILE A 18 -10.67 -6.74 8.83
C ILE A 18 -10.92 -7.50 10.14
N PRO A 19 -12.03 -7.25 10.85
CA PRO A 19 -12.35 -7.99 12.07
C PRO A 19 -12.49 -9.49 11.81
N ILE A 20 -11.99 -10.30 12.74
CA ILE A 20 -12.15 -11.75 12.72
C ILE A 20 -12.59 -12.26 14.08
N LEU A 21 -13.07 -13.50 14.11
CA LEU A 21 -13.12 -14.27 15.35
C LEU A 21 -11.68 -14.59 15.79
N GLY A 22 -11.44 -14.57 17.11
CA GLY A 22 -10.12 -14.90 17.65
C GLY A 22 -9.73 -16.33 17.26
N PRO A 23 -8.54 -16.55 16.67
CA PRO A 23 -8.10 -17.89 16.33
C PRO A 23 -7.68 -18.66 17.59
N ASP A 24 -7.87 -19.98 17.59
CA ASP A 24 -7.55 -20.84 18.73
C ASP A 24 -6.03 -20.85 19.05
N HIS A 25 -5.20 -20.71 18.02
CA HIS A 25 -3.74 -20.63 18.14
C HIS A 25 -3.21 -19.22 17.89
N GLN A 26 -2.27 -18.78 18.72
CA GLN A 26 -1.58 -17.49 18.58
C GLN A 26 -2.52 -16.26 18.53
N ALA A 27 -3.67 -16.33 19.21
CA ALA A 27 -4.69 -15.27 19.25
C ALA A 27 -4.12 -13.86 19.49
N SER A 28 -3.11 -13.74 20.36
CA SER A 28 -2.46 -12.46 20.69
C SER A 28 -1.78 -11.76 19.51
N GLN A 29 -1.41 -12.49 18.46
CA GLN A 29 -0.84 -11.90 17.23
C GLN A 29 -1.90 -11.22 16.36
N TYR A 30 -3.17 -11.59 16.54
CA TYR A 30 -4.28 -11.04 15.77
C TYR A 30 -4.95 -9.86 16.47
N ILE A 31 -4.61 -9.60 17.74
CA ILE A 31 -5.08 -8.41 18.46
C ILE A 31 -4.35 -7.19 17.90
N ASN A 32 -5.11 -6.28 17.28
CA ASN A 32 -4.56 -5.02 16.79
C ASN A 32 -4.39 -3.99 17.92
N ARG A 33 -3.89 -2.79 17.56
CA ARG A 33 -3.68 -1.68 18.50
C ARG A 33 -4.96 -1.15 19.16
N LYS A 34 -6.13 -1.46 18.59
CA LYS A 34 -7.45 -1.10 19.12
C LYS A 34 -8.04 -2.19 20.02
N GLY A 35 -7.30 -3.27 20.28
CA GLY A 35 -7.68 -4.31 21.24
C GLY A 35 -8.65 -5.37 20.72
N TYR A 36 -8.90 -5.45 19.40
CA TYR A 36 -9.77 -6.48 18.81
C TYR A 36 -9.01 -7.38 17.83
N PHE A 37 -9.52 -8.59 17.63
CA PHE A 37 -8.94 -9.55 16.67
C PHE A 37 -9.21 -9.10 15.22
N SER A 38 -8.15 -9.03 14.43
CA SER A 38 -8.24 -8.64 13.02
C SER A 38 -7.14 -9.27 12.17
N MET A 39 -7.36 -9.27 10.87
CA MET A 39 -6.32 -9.44 9.86
C MET A 39 -6.09 -8.13 9.13
N VAL A 40 -4.86 -7.87 8.72
CA VAL A 40 -4.54 -6.73 7.87
C VAL A 40 -4.87 -7.06 6.42
N LEU A 41 -5.60 -6.15 5.78
CA LEU A 41 -5.78 -6.06 4.34
C LEU A 41 -5.06 -4.82 3.87
N GLN A 42 -4.09 -4.99 2.99
CA GLN A 42 -3.47 -3.89 2.26
C GLN A 42 -4.05 -3.85 0.86
N ALA A 43 -4.41 -2.66 0.39
CA ALA A 43 -4.95 -2.49 -0.96
C ALA A 43 -4.32 -1.29 -1.65
N LEU A 44 -4.15 -1.43 -2.97
CA LEU A 44 -3.90 -0.32 -3.88
C LEU A 44 -5.21 -0.01 -4.62
N VAL A 45 -5.61 1.26 -4.61
CA VAL A 45 -6.83 1.76 -5.24
C VAL A 45 -6.47 2.76 -6.32
N ASP A 46 -7.10 2.65 -7.48
CA ASP A 46 -6.93 3.66 -8.53
C ASP A 46 -7.82 4.89 -8.30
N HIS A 47 -7.70 5.88 -9.18
CA HIS A 47 -8.45 7.13 -9.08
C HIS A 47 -9.96 7.01 -9.32
N LYS A 48 -10.44 5.85 -9.78
CA LYS A 48 -11.86 5.56 -10.00
C LYS A 48 -12.48 4.84 -8.79
N GLY A 49 -11.66 4.36 -7.84
CA GLY A 49 -12.11 3.67 -6.63
C GLY A 49 -11.97 2.14 -6.61
N PRO A 50 -11.86 1.40 -7.73
CA PRO A 50 -11.56 -0.02 -7.70
C PRO A 50 -10.20 -0.37 -7.09
N PHE A 51 -10.15 -1.54 -6.43
CA PHE A 51 -8.90 -2.17 -6.03
C PHE A 51 -8.15 -2.68 -7.26
N THR A 52 -6.90 -2.25 -7.42
CA THR A 52 -5.97 -2.74 -8.46
C THR A 52 -4.98 -3.78 -7.92
N ASN A 53 -4.82 -3.82 -6.59
CA ASN A 53 -4.08 -4.87 -5.90
C ASN A 53 -4.63 -5.06 -4.49
N ILE A 54 -4.61 -6.30 -4.00
CA ILE A 54 -4.99 -6.67 -2.63
C ILE A 54 -3.95 -7.65 -2.10
N ASN A 55 -3.52 -7.45 -0.86
CA ASN A 55 -2.69 -8.36 -0.08
C ASN A 55 -3.35 -8.54 1.30
N VAL A 56 -3.69 -9.77 1.68
CA VAL A 56 -4.47 -10.07 2.89
C VAL A 56 -3.91 -11.28 3.62
N GLY A 57 -4.27 -11.45 4.89
CA GLY A 57 -3.93 -12.64 5.69
C GLY A 57 -2.84 -12.41 6.72
N TRP A 58 -2.40 -11.16 6.90
CA TRP A 58 -1.43 -10.81 7.93
C TRP A 58 -2.12 -10.65 9.29
N PRO A 59 -1.53 -11.12 10.41
CA PRO A 59 -2.08 -10.90 11.73
C PRO A 59 -2.24 -9.41 12.06
N GLY A 60 -3.33 -9.04 12.76
CA GLY A 60 -3.67 -7.65 13.09
C GLY A 60 -2.65 -6.87 13.92
N LYS A 61 -1.63 -7.53 14.48
CA LYS A 61 -0.52 -6.86 15.18
C LYS A 61 0.59 -6.41 14.22
N VAL A 62 0.61 -6.90 12.98
CA VAL A 62 1.67 -6.62 12.01
C VAL A 62 1.54 -5.18 11.49
N HIS A 63 2.68 -4.49 11.37
CA HIS A 63 2.76 -3.13 10.84
C HIS A 63 2.61 -3.09 9.31
N ASP A 64 1.98 -2.05 8.78
CA ASP A 64 1.73 -1.88 7.33
C ASP A 64 3.01 -1.92 6.51
N THR A 65 4.10 -1.35 7.02
CA THR A 65 5.43 -1.41 6.37
C THR A 65 5.91 -2.85 6.15
N LEU A 66 5.65 -3.76 7.12
CA LEU A 66 6.05 -5.15 7.01
C LEU A 66 5.13 -5.91 6.06
N VAL A 67 3.82 -5.67 6.13
CA VAL A 67 2.84 -6.22 5.17
C VAL A 67 3.21 -5.81 3.74
N PHE A 68 3.57 -4.53 3.56
CA PHE A 68 3.97 -3.97 2.28
C PHE A 68 5.22 -4.62 1.72
N ARG A 69 6.33 -4.65 2.48
CA ARG A 69 7.61 -5.23 2.02
C ARG A 69 7.50 -6.70 1.62
N ASN A 70 6.57 -7.43 2.21
CA ASN A 70 6.32 -8.85 1.90
C ASN A 70 5.18 -9.06 0.87
N SER A 71 4.61 -7.99 0.33
CA SER A 71 3.55 -8.08 -0.67
C SER A 71 4.08 -8.38 -2.07
N GLY A 72 3.28 -9.07 -2.88
CA GLY A 72 3.57 -9.22 -4.31
C GLY A 72 3.60 -7.88 -5.06
N LEU A 73 2.86 -6.88 -4.59
CA LEU A 73 2.88 -5.52 -5.13
C LEU A 73 4.25 -4.88 -4.99
N PHE A 74 4.85 -4.92 -3.80
CA PHE A 74 6.19 -4.38 -3.55
C PHE A 74 7.22 -4.99 -4.50
N ARG A 75 7.21 -6.32 -4.66
CA ARG A 75 8.13 -7.01 -5.58
C ARG A 75 7.97 -6.51 -7.01
N ARG A 76 6.73 -6.42 -7.52
CA ARG A 76 6.48 -5.97 -8.91
C ARG A 76 6.82 -4.51 -9.14
N LEU A 77 6.63 -3.65 -8.14
CA LEU A 77 7.03 -2.24 -8.21
C LEU A 77 8.56 -2.10 -8.18
N GLN A 78 9.23 -2.86 -7.32
CA GLN A 78 10.70 -2.89 -7.23
C GLN A 78 11.35 -3.40 -8.53
N GLU A 79 10.74 -4.40 -9.17
CA GLU A 79 11.16 -4.93 -10.48
C GLU A 79 10.77 -4.02 -11.67
N GLY A 80 9.96 -2.97 -11.44
CA GLY A 80 9.50 -2.06 -12.49
C GLY A 80 8.48 -2.67 -13.46
N ILE A 81 7.79 -3.75 -13.08
CA ILE A 81 6.87 -4.51 -13.95
C ILE A 81 5.39 -4.33 -13.56
N TYR A 82 5.09 -3.46 -12.60
CA TYR A 82 3.71 -3.21 -12.18
C TYR A 82 3.00 -2.20 -13.09
N PHE A 83 3.69 -1.12 -13.43
CA PHE A 83 3.20 -0.07 -14.34
C PHE A 83 3.95 -0.13 -15.67
N PRO A 84 3.39 0.43 -16.76
CA PRO A 84 4.16 0.65 -17.99
C PRO A 84 5.35 1.58 -17.72
N ASP A 85 6.41 1.46 -18.52
CA ASP A 85 7.53 2.39 -18.49
C ASP A 85 7.11 3.74 -19.07
N GLN A 86 6.50 4.55 -18.20
CA GLN A 86 6.01 5.88 -18.49
C GLN A 86 6.53 6.84 -17.42
N LYS A 87 7.06 7.97 -17.89
CA LYS A 87 7.58 9.04 -17.04
C LYS A 87 6.97 10.37 -17.45
N ILE A 88 6.90 11.28 -16.49
CA ILE A 88 6.62 12.69 -16.74
C ILE A 88 7.76 13.53 -16.20
N THR A 89 7.98 14.70 -16.79
CA THR A 89 8.93 15.67 -16.26
C THR A 89 8.20 16.64 -15.33
N VAL A 90 8.69 16.77 -14.09
CA VAL A 90 8.20 17.75 -13.11
C VAL A 90 9.38 18.65 -12.74
N GLY A 91 9.37 19.89 -13.25
CA GLY A 91 10.55 20.76 -13.19
C GLY A 91 11.68 20.17 -14.03
N ASP A 92 12.81 19.86 -13.39
CA ASP A 92 13.98 19.24 -14.02
C ASP A 92 14.13 17.74 -13.69
N VAL A 93 13.10 17.14 -13.08
CA VAL A 93 13.13 15.75 -12.61
C VAL A 93 12.20 14.87 -13.46
N GLU A 94 12.73 13.78 -13.99
CA GLU A 94 11.90 12.71 -14.56
C GLU A 94 11.32 11.84 -13.45
N MET A 95 9.99 11.76 -13.40
CA MET A 95 9.23 11.02 -12.42
C MET A 95 8.52 9.84 -13.08
N PRO A 96 8.74 8.59 -12.64
CA PRO A 96 7.96 7.44 -13.11
C PRO A 96 6.52 7.52 -12.57
N ILE A 97 5.66 6.58 -12.97
CA ILE A 97 4.37 6.41 -12.32
C ILE A 97 4.62 6.07 -10.85
N VAL A 98 4.06 6.88 -9.94
CA VAL A 98 4.19 6.69 -8.50
C VAL A 98 2.88 6.20 -7.88
N ILE A 99 2.98 5.57 -6.72
CA ILE A 99 1.84 5.38 -5.81
C ILE A 99 1.97 6.29 -4.59
N LEU A 100 0.84 6.63 -3.98
CA LEU A 100 0.78 7.41 -2.75
C LEU A 100 0.53 6.49 -1.56
N GLY A 101 1.35 6.58 -0.52
CA GLY A 101 1.12 5.90 0.76
C GLY A 101 1.03 6.90 1.90
N ASP A 102 0.53 6.45 3.05
CA ASP A 102 0.55 7.22 4.29
C ASP A 102 1.99 7.34 4.87
N PRO A 103 2.21 8.10 5.96
CA PRO A 103 3.53 8.26 6.57
C PRO A 103 4.23 6.97 7.02
N ALA A 104 3.49 5.88 7.28
CA ALA A 104 4.02 4.60 7.72
C ALA A 104 4.73 3.84 6.59
N TYR A 105 4.48 4.20 5.34
CA TYR A 105 5.18 3.67 4.18
C TYR A 105 6.57 4.32 4.01
N PRO A 106 7.55 3.61 3.41
CA PRO A 106 8.85 4.19 3.10
C PRO A 106 8.75 5.10 1.87
N LEU A 107 9.59 6.14 1.82
CA LEU A 107 9.77 6.92 0.60
C LEU A 107 10.65 6.12 -0.37
N MET A 108 10.21 5.96 -1.63
CA MET A 108 10.94 5.25 -2.69
C MET A 108 10.76 5.98 -4.03
N PRO A 109 11.56 5.67 -5.07
CA PRO A 109 11.43 6.30 -6.39
C PRO A 109 10.04 6.20 -7.04
N TRP A 110 9.24 5.21 -6.65
CA TRP A 110 7.90 4.91 -7.17
C TRP A 110 6.81 4.92 -6.08
N LEU A 111 7.14 5.35 -4.85
CA LEU A 111 6.21 5.45 -3.72
C LEU A 111 6.46 6.75 -2.95
N MET A 112 5.49 7.65 -3.02
CA MET A 112 5.50 8.95 -2.37
C MET A 112 4.65 8.92 -1.12
N LYS A 113 5.01 9.74 -0.13
CA LYS A 113 4.25 9.92 1.11
C LYS A 113 4.22 11.39 1.53
N PRO A 114 3.20 11.83 2.28
CA PRO A 114 3.15 13.19 2.80
C PRO A 114 4.31 13.44 3.78
N TYR A 115 4.76 14.71 3.84
CA TYR A 115 5.83 15.21 4.72
C TYR A 115 5.34 15.38 6.16
#